data_AF-A0A7S2EXR2-F1
#
_entry.id   AF-A0A7S2EXR2-F1
#
_cell.length_a   1.000
_cell.length_b   1.000
_cell.length_c   1.000
_cell.angle_alpha   90.00
_cell.angle_beta   90.00
_cell.angle_gamma   90.00
#
_symmetry.space_group_name_H-M   'P 1'
#
loop_
_entity.id
_entity.type
_entity.pdbx_description
1 polymer ?
#
loop_
_entity_poly.entity_id
_entity_poly.type
_entity_poly.pdbx_seq_one_letter_code
_entity_poly.pdbx_strand_id
1 'polypeptide(L)'
;EDDVAHIQALCDRVIDIHEYREQLYEYLKNRMQAIAPNLTVMVGELVGARLIARAGSLMNLAKYPASTVQILGAEKALFRALKTKHETPKYGLIYHASLV
;
A
#
# COMPACT_ATOMS: atom_id res chain seq x y z
N GLU A 1 -13.68 -40.42 2.12
CA GLU A 1 -14.82 -39.50 2.29
C GLU A 1 -14.43 -38.33 3.19
N ASP A 2 -13.79 -38.60 4.33
CA ASP A 2 -13.29 -37.57 5.25
C ASP A 2 -12.34 -36.54 4.61
N ASP A 3 -11.39 -36.95 3.78
CA ASP A 3 -10.46 -36.02 3.12
C ASP A 3 -11.18 -35.04 2.18
N VAL A 4 -12.23 -35.52 1.48
CA VAL A 4 -13.03 -34.68 0.59
C VAL A 4 -13.82 -33.66 1.40
N ALA A 5 -14.37 -34.06 2.55
CA ALA A 5 -15.05 -33.14 3.47
C ALA A 5 -14.10 -32.06 4.02
N HIS A 6 -12.85 -32.42 4.37
CA HIS A 6 -11.85 -31.45 4.80
C HIS A 6 -11.44 -30.48 3.68
N ILE A 7 -11.29 -30.97 2.45
CA ILE A 7 -10.99 -30.12 1.28
C ILE A 7 -12.13 -29.14 1.01
N GLN A 8 -13.38 -29.61 1.04
CA GLN A 8 -14.57 -28.76 0.85
C GLN A 8 -14.66 -27.69 1.95
N ALA A 9 -14.49 -28.07 3.21
CA ALA A 9 -14.46 -27.11 4.32
C ALA A 9 -13.35 -26.06 4.16
N LEU A 10 -12.17 -26.44 3.66
CA LEU A 10 -11.09 -25.49 3.37
C LEU A 10 -11.46 -24.54 2.23
N CYS A 11 -12.09 -25.05 1.16
CA CYS A 11 -12.58 -24.21 0.06
C CYS A 11 -13.57 -23.16 0.57
N ASP A 12 -14.52 -23.54 1.42
CA ASP A 12 -15.49 -22.61 2.01
C ASP A 12 -14.78 -21.51 2.84
N ARG A 13 -13.76 -21.89 3.63
CA ARG A 13 -12.95 -20.91 4.37
C ARG A 13 -12.19 -19.95 3.47
N VAL A 14 -11.69 -20.41 2.32
CA VAL A 14 -11.01 -19.55 1.36
C VAL A 14 -11.99 -18.53 0.75
N ILE A 15 -13.23 -18.96 0.47
CA ILE A 15 -14.30 -18.07 -0.01
C ILE A 15 -14.62 -17.02 1.07
N ASP A 16 -14.84 -17.42 2.32
CA ASP A 16 -15.09 -16.51 3.44
C ASP A 16 -13.99 -15.43 3.55
N ILE A 17 -12.72 -15.84 3.46
CA ILE A 17 -11.57 -14.92 3.53
C ILE A 17 -11.55 -13.96 2.34
N HIS A 18 -11.95 -14.44 1.15
CA HIS A 18 -12.03 -13.60 -0.04
C HIS A 18 -13.08 -12.51 0.11
N GLU A 19 -14.29 -12.87 0.54
CA GLU A 19 -15.37 -11.92 0.80
C GLU A 19 -14.99 -10.91 1.88
N TYR A 20 -14.36 -11.38 2.97
CA TYR A 20 -13.88 -10.48 4.04
C TYR A 20 -12.81 -9.50 3.53
N ARG A 21 -11.94 -9.93 2.61
CA ARG A 21 -10.95 -9.05 1.99
C ARG A 21 -11.60 -7.95 1.15
N GLU A 22 -12.68 -8.24 0.43
CA GLU A 22 -13.43 -7.23 -0.34
C GLU A 22 -14.08 -6.20 0.59
N GLN A 23 -14.73 -6.66 1.67
CA GLN A 23 -15.32 -5.78 2.68
C GLN A 23 -14.27 -4.86 3.34
N LEU A 24 -13.09 -5.40 3.67
CA LEU A 24 -11.98 -4.60 4.20
C LEU A 24 -11.47 -3.57 3.19
N TYR A 25 -11.42 -3.92 1.91
CA TYR A 25 -11.03 -2.98 0.86
C TYR A 25 -12.01 -1.82 0.75
N GLU A 26 -13.31 -2.10 0.78
CA GLU A 26 -14.35 -1.06 0.76
C GLU A 26 -14.30 -0.19 2.02
N TYR A 27 -14.09 -0.79 3.19
CA TYR A 27 -13.88 -0.05 4.43
C TYR A 27 -12.67 0.90 4.34
N LEU A 28 -11.54 0.41 3.81
CA LEU A 28 -10.34 1.22 3.61
C LEU A 28 -10.61 2.39 2.66
N LYS A 29 -11.33 2.14 1.54
CA LYS A 29 -11.71 3.16 0.57
C LYS A 29 -12.51 4.29 1.23
N ASN A 30 -13.57 3.93 1.95
CA ASN A 30 -14.43 4.89 2.64
C ASN A 30 -13.66 5.68 3.71
N ARG A 31 -12.80 4.99 4.48
CA ARG A 31 -12.00 5.62 5.54
C ARG A 31 -10.94 6.56 4.99
N MET A 32 -10.30 6.21 3.87
CA MET A 32 -9.28 7.04 3.24
C MET A 32 -9.87 8.33 2.65
N GLN A 33 -11.05 8.23 2.01
CA GLN A 33 -11.80 9.39 1.55
C GLN A 33 -12.21 10.32 2.70
N ALA A 34 -12.59 9.77 3.86
CA ALA A 34 -12.95 10.57 5.03
C ALA A 34 -11.74 11.26 5.70
N ILE A 35 -10.57 10.63 5.72
CA ILE A 35 -9.37 11.16 6.42
C ILE A 35 -8.53 12.06 5.51
N ALA A 36 -8.26 11.63 4.28
CA ALA A 36 -7.32 12.28 3.37
C ALA A 36 -7.88 12.29 1.93
N PRO A 37 -8.95 13.05 1.66
CA PRO A 37 -9.62 13.08 0.35
C PRO A 37 -8.67 13.58 -0.75
N ASN A 38 -7.88 14.62 -0.48
CA ASN A 38 -6.96 15.19 -1.47
C ASN A 38 -5.86 14.19 -1.87
N LEU A 39 -5.29 13.47 -0.91
CA LEU A 39 -4.29 12.44 -1.22
C LEU A 39 -4.93 11.31 -2.03
N THR A 40 -6.16 10.93 -1.68
CA THR A 40 -6.91 9.90 -2.38
C THR A 40 -7.17 10.26 -3.85
N VAL A 41 -7.59 11.49 -4.13
CA VAL A 41 -7.81 11.97 -5.50
C VAL A 41 -6.50 11.97 -6.30
N MET A 42 -5.37 12.30 -5.66
CA MET A 42 -4.08 12.44 -6.34
C MET A 42 -3.40 11.11 -6.66
N VAL A 43 -3.39 10.15 -5.73
CA VAL A 43 -2.63 8.89 -5.88
C VAL A 43 -3.47 7.62 -5.79
N GLY A 44 -4.76 7.73 -5.46
CA GLY A 44 -5.66 6.61 -5.19
C GLY A 44 -5.64 6.15 -3.73
N GLU A 45 -6.67 5.40 -3.35
CA GLU A 45 -6.90 4.96 -1.96
C GLU A 45 -5.79 4.04 -1.45
N LEU A 46 -5.44 3.03 -2.26
CA LEU A 46 -4.50 1.99 -1.85
C LEU A 46 -3.08 2.54 -1.70
N VAL A 47 -2.63 3.35 -2.65
CA VAL A 47 -1.29 3.95 -2.63
C VAL A 47 -1.21 4.99 -1.51
N GLY A 48 -2.23 5.84 -1.37
CA GLY A 48 -2.29 6.82 -0.29
C GLY A 48 -2.26 6.15 1.10
N ALA A 49 -3.01 5.07 1.30
CA ALA A 49 -2.99 4.30 2.54
C ALA A 49 -1.58 3.71 2.82
N ARG A 50 -0.90 3.18 1.80
CA ARG A 50 0.48 2.67 1.92
C ARG A 50 1.48 3.78 2.28
N LEU A 51 1.35 4.97 1.72
CA LEU A 51 2.21 6.12 2.05
C LEU A 51 2.04 6.52 3.53
N ILE A 52 0.80 6.63 4.00
CA ILE A 52 0.51 6.95 5.42
C ILE A 52 1.06 5.85 6.33
N ALA A 53 0.82 4.58 5.99
CA ALA A 53 1.31 3.44 6.77
C ALA A 53 2.84 3.44 6.86
N ARG A 54 3.54 3.74 5.76
CA ARG A 54 5.01 3.79 5.73
C ARG A 54 5.59 4.95 6.54
N ALA A 55 4.91 6.09 6.55
CA ALA A 55 5.27 7.26 7.37
C ALA A 55 4.85 7.13 8.86
N GLY A 56 3.99 6.15 9.17
CA GLY A 56 3.46 5.88 10.52
C GLY A 56 2.30 6.77 10.94
N SER A 57 2.16 7.98 10.38
CA SER A 57 1.00 8.84 10.57
C SER A 57 0.87 9.86 9.42
N LEU A 58 -0.33 10.42 9.25
CA LEU A 58 -0.57 11.47 8.25
C LEU A 58 0.25 12.75 8.55
N MET A 59 0.40 13.11 9.84
CA MET A 59 1.21 14.25 10.26
C MET A 59 2.69 14.06 9.92
N ASN A 60 3.23 12.84 10.07
CA ASN A 60 4.60 12.55 9.68
C ASN A 60 4.77 12.59 8.16
N LEU A 61 3.81 12.06 7.41
CA LEU A 61 3.83 12.13 5.95
C LEU A 61 3.85 13.58 5.46
N ALA A 62 3.07 14.47 6.09
CA ALA A 62 3.03 15.89 5.76
C ALA A 62 4.35 16.63 6.03
N LYS A 63 5.21 16.10 6.92
CA LYS A 63 6.55 16.66 7.19
C LYS A 63 7.60 16.19 6.19
N TYR A 64 7.34 15.13 5.43
CA TYR A 64 8.31 14.63 4.47
C TYR A 64 8.41 15.57 3.26
N PRO A 65 9.62 15.89 2.79
CA PRO A 65 9.78 16.64 1.55
C PRO A 65 9.35 15.78 0.36
N ALA A 66 9.01 16.43 -0.76
CA ALA A 66 8.53 15.76 -1.96
C ALA A 66 9.50 14.68 -2.48
N SER A 67 10.81 14.92 -2.42
CA SER A 67 11.84 13.95 -2.82
C SER A 67 11.85 12.70 -1.96
N THR A 68 11.57 12.81 -0.65
CA THR A 68 11.42 11.65 0.23
C THR A 68 10.15 10.88 -0.11
N VAL A 69 9.04 11.57 -0.36
CA VAL A 69 7.77 10.92 -0.78
C VAL A 69 7.95 10.18 -2.12
N GLN A 70 8.70 10.75 -3.06
CA GLN A 70 8.98 10.14 -4.36
C GLN A 70 9.65 8.77 -4.26
N ILE A 71 10.61 8.62 -3.36
CA ILE A 71 11.42 7.39 -3.18
C ILE A 71 10.98 6.56 -1.97
N LEU A 72 9.86 6.91 -1.33
CA LEU A 72 9.36 6.24 -0.14
C LEU A 72 9.04 4.77 -0.45
N GLY A 73 9.55 3.83 0.35
CA GLY A 73 9.48 2.39 0.12
C GLY A 73 10.61 1.80 -0.74
N ALA A 74 11.42 2.63 -1.41
CA ALA A 74 12.63 2.19 -2.13
C ALA A 74 13.92 2.44 -1.33
N GLU A 75 13.83 2.66 0.00
CA GLU A 75 14.95 3.18 0.78
C GLU A 75 16.13 2.21 0.80
N LYS A 76 15.87 0.89 0.81
CA LYS A 76 16.93 -0.13 0.73
C LYS A 76 17.74 -0.03 -0.56
N ALA A 77 17.05 0.17 -1.70
CA ALA A 77 17.70 0.32 -2.99
C ALA A 77 18.44 1.66 -3.09
N LEU A 78 17.84 2.74 -2.58
CA LEU A 78 18.44 4.06 -2.47
C LEU A 78 19.75 4.02 -1.66
N PHE A 79 19.72 3.50 -0.44
CA PHE A 79 20.91 3.46 0.41
C PHE A 79 22.00 2.53 -0.13
N ARG A 80 21.63 1.46 -0.84
CA ARG A 80 22.60 0.62 -1.54
C ARG A 80 23.29 1.39 -2.67
N ALA A 81 22.51 2.06 -3.53
CA ALA A 81 23.03 2.84 -4.65
C ALA A 81 23.96 3.97 -4.18
N LEU A 82 23.59 4.68 -3.10
CA LEU A 82 24.43 5.73 -2.52
C LEU A 82 25.76 5.20 -1.99
N LYS A 83 25.78 4.02 -1.35
CA LYS A 83 27.01 3.40 -0.86
C LYS A 83 27.94 2.96 -1.98
N THR A 84 27.38 2.41 -3.06
CA THR A 84 28.16 1.90 -4.20
C THR A 84 28.39 2.93 -5.30
N LYS A 85 27.95 4.18 -5.12
CA LYS A 85 27.97 5.25 -6.15
C LYS A 85 27.30 4.82 -7.46
N HIS A 86 26.20 4.09 -7.37
CA HIS A 86 25.35 3.73 -8.51
C HIS A 86 24.12 4.63 -8.61
N GLU A 87 23.37 4.49 -9.71
CA GLU A 87 22.13 5.23 -9.93
C GLU A 87 21.08 4.91 -8.86
N THR A 88 20.40 5.96 -8.40
CA THR A 88 19.36 5.87 -7.38
C THR A 88 18.01 5.51 -8.01
N PRO A 89 17.12 4.82 -7.28
CA PRO A 89 15.77 4.55 -7.76
C PRO A 89 14.99 5.86 -7.92
N LYS A 90 14.28 6.00 -9.05
CA LYS A 90 13.49 7.19 -9.37
C LYS A 90 12.12 7.23 -8.69
N TYR A 91 11.60 6.05 -8.30
CA TYR A 91 10.28 5.91 -7.71
C TYR A 91 10.31 4.87 -6.59
N GLY A 92 9.43 5.05 -5.61
CA GLY A 92 9.09 4.05 -4.60
C GLY A 92 7.64 3.60 -4.74
N LEU A 93 6.87 3.69 -3.66
CA LEU A 93 5.45 3.28 -3.61
C LEU A 93 4.56 4.00 -4.63
N ILE A 94 4.95 5.22 -5.02
CA ILE A 94 4.20 6.05 -5.99
C ILE A 94 4.17 5.45 -7.40
N TYR A 95 5.03 4.48 -7.72
CA TYR A 95 5.03 3.80 -9.02
C TYR A 95 3.72 3.05 -9.31
N HIS A 96 2.95 2.73 -8.26
CA HIS A 96 1.65 2.06 -8.41
C HIS A 96 0.47 3.05 -8.44
N ALA A 97 0.72 4.36 -8.46
CA ALA A 97 -0.33 5.35 -8.61
C ALA A 97 -0.80 5.38 -10.07
N SER A 98 -2.09 5.65 -10.29
CA SER A 98 -2.69 5.66 -11.63
C SER A 98 -2.12 6.71 -12.60
N LEU A 99 -1.49 7.76 -12.08
CA LEU A 99 -0.98 8.89 -12.85
C LEU A 99 0.44 8.66 -13.42
N VAL A 100 1.19 7.71 -12.86
CA VAL A 100 2.61 7.43 -13.20
C VAL A 100 2.67 6.26 -14.17
#